data_AF-A0A6A4YJX9-F1
#
_entry.id   AF-A0A6A4YJX9-F1
#
_cell.length_a   1.000
_cell.length_b   1.000
_cell.length_c   1.000
_cell.angle_alpha   90.00
_cell.angle_beta   90.00
_cell.angle_gamma   90.00
#
_symmetry.space_group_name_H-M   'P 1'
#
loop_
_entity.id
_entity.type
_entity.pdbx_description
1 polymer ?
#
loop_
_entity_poly.entity_id
_entity_poly.type
_entity_poly.pdbx_seq_one_letter_code
_entity_poly.pdbx_strand_id
1 'polypeptide(L)'
;MGALVWVPHAKEVWKKAQVIQKLSETSVEVRFVADGQDFDPEEGIVKTFDVREIAKLAGEVSATAMPICNTFDKLGVEDMCTLNHLHEPAVLKNLQLRHAQFVPYTYTGQICIAVNPYKWLDLYGKDLYLQYLNMPRNELAPHPFALSSGAYIDMNKNGIEQSILVSGESGAGKTETVKIMMNHLASISGGGDHGSLVIDQVLKSNPLLEAFGNAKTKRNDNSSRFGKFAQLQFNPEGLLVGARCETYLLEKSRVVGQAQGERNYHIFYQVFSLAEELKRELFLEGSVEDYSFVQVGAGSKVDNTDDSVFLQETKVAMDTIGIDAREQHGIFEIVSSILNLGEIVFKA
;
A
#
# COMPACT_ATOMS: atom_id res chain seq x y z
N MET A 1 -16.39 25.57 -30.05
CA MET A 1 -17.57 25.61 -29.16
C MET A 1 -18.18 24.22 -29.14
N GLY A 2 -18.70 23.78 -28.00
CA GLY A 2 -19.32 22.44 -27.87
C GLY A 2 -18.39 21.30 -27.44
N ALA A 3 -17.08 21.56 -27.30
CA ALA A 3 -16.14 20.57 -26.77
C ALA A 3 -16.41 20.29 -25.28
N LEU A 4 -16.30 19.02 -24.88
CA LEU A 4 -16.35 18.62 -23.49
C LEU A 4 -14.95 18.73 -22.87
N VAL A 5 -14.87 19.40 -21.73
CA VAL A 5 -13.63 19.71 -21.01
C VAL A 5 -13.82 19.44 -19.52
N TRP A 6 -12.71 19.22 -18.83
CA TRP A 6 -12.67 19.19 -17.38
C TRP A 6 -12.42 20.58 -16.81
N VAL A 7 -13.15 20.95 -15.76
CA VAL A 7 -12.94 22.21 -15.02
C VAL A 7 -12.86 21.94 -13.51
N PRO A 8 -12.13 22.78 -12.74
CA PRO A 8 -11.99 22.60 -11.30
C PRO A 8 -13.31 22.57 -10.57
N HIS A 9 -13.42 21.67 -9.59
CA HIS A 9 -14.60 21.51 -8.75
C HIS A 9 -14.21 21.27 -7.30
N ALA A 10 -14.90 21.91 -6.36
CA ALA A 10 -14.50 21.92 -4.95
C ALA A 10 -14.62 20.55 -4.26
N LYS A 11 -15.53 19.68 -4.72
CA LYS A 11 -15.79 18.37 -4.10
C LYS A 11 -15.21 17.21 -4.89
N GLU A 12 -15.36 17.24 -6.22
CA GLU A 12 -14.96 16.13 -7.11
C GLU A 12 -13.55 16.35 -7.70
N VAL A 13 -12.90 17.45 -7.33
CA VAL A 13 -11.64 17.96 -7.92
C VAL A 13 -11.82 18.45 -9.35
N TRP A 14 -12.45 17.64 -10.21
CA TRP A 14 -12.72 17.91 -11.61
C TRP A 14 -14.17 17.61 -11.97
N LYS A 15 -14.81 18.52 -12.71
CA LYS A 15 -16.19 18.37 -13.20
C LYS A 15 -16.23 18.50 -14.72
N LYS A 16 -17.07 17.68 -15.35
CA LYS A 16 -17.29 17.69 -16.79
C LYS A 16 -18.13 18.90 -17.19
N ALA A 17 -17.68 19.61 -18.20
CA ALA A 17 -18.36 20.80 -18.69
C ALA A 17 -18.28 20.90 -20.22
N GLN A 18 -19.25 21.56 -20.82
CA GLN A 18 -19.26 21.91 -22.23
C GLN A 18 -18.86 23.36 -22.41
N VAL A 19 -17.89 23.62 -23.29
CA VAL A 19 -17.50 25.00 -23.64
C VAL A 19 -18.62 25.67 -24.41
N ILE A 20 -19.20 26.72 -23.83
CA ILE A 20 -20.21 27.57 -24.47
C ILE A 20 -19.49 28.53 -25.41
N GLN A 21 -18.61 29.37 -24.85
CA GLN A 21 -17.87 30.38 -25.60
C GLN A 21 -16.55 30.72 -24.91
N LYS A 22 -15.60 31.21 -25.72
CA LYS A 22 -14.34 31.76 -25.24
C LYS A 22 -14.51 33.28 -25.12
N LEU A 23 -14.46 33.80 -23.90
CA LEU A 23 -14.65 35.24 -23.62
C LEU A 23 -13.37 36.04 -23.92
N SER A 24 -12.21 35.44 -23.67
CA SER A 24 -10.89 35.99 -23.99
C SER A 24 -9.86 34.87 -24.14
N GLU A 25 -8.59 35.19 -24.41
CA GLU A 25 -7.52 34.18 -24.42
C GLU A 25 -7.37 33.41 -23.11
N THR A 26 -7.74 34.03 -21.99
CA THR A 26 -7.58 33.49 -20.64
C THR A 26 -8.89 33.17 -19.94
N SER A 27 -10.05 33.44 -20.56
CA SER A 27 -11.35 33.28 -19.93
C SER A 27 -12.31 32.47 -20.80
N VAL A 28 -12.91 31.45 -20.20
CA VAL A 28 -13.84 30.54 -20.86
C VAL A 28 -15.13 30.41 -20.07
N GLU A 29 -16.26 30.47 -20.77
CA GLU A 29 -17.57 30.19 -20.20
C GLU A 29 -17.97 28.76 -20.55
N VAL A 30 -18.31 27.99 -19.52
CA VAL A 30 -18.67 26.57 -19.64
C VAL A 30 -19.99 26.30 -18.95
N ARG A 31 -20.70 25.28 -19.43
CA ARG A 31 -21.89 24.72 -18.78
C ARG A 31 -21.55 23.37 -18.19
N PHE A 32 -21.87 23.12 -16.93
CA PHE A 32 -21.72 21.81 -16.34
C PHE A 32 -22.63 20.78 -17.02
N VAL A 33 -22.11 19.58 -17.21
CA VAL A 33 -22.79 18.47 -17.87
C VAL A 33 -22.69 17.24 -16.97
N ALA A 34 -23.77 16.49 -16.84
CA ALA A 34 -23.76 15.25 -16.07
C ALA A 34 -22.70 14.27 -16.60
N ASP A 35 -22.05 13.57 -15.68
CA ASP A 35 -21.01 12.59 -15.97
C ASP A 35 -21.45 11.16 -15.64
N GLY A 36 -22.60 10.77 -16.19
CA GLY A 36 -23.20 9.45 -15.95
C GLY A 36 -24.72 9.46 -16.12
N GLN A 37 -25.39 8.46 -15.53
CA GLN A 37 -26.85 8.37 -15.47
C GLN A 37 -27.43 8.93 -14.17
N ASP A 38 -26.58 9.27 -13.20
CA ASP A 38 -27.00 9.80 -11.92
C ASP A 38 -27.40 11.27 -12.03
N PHE A 39 -28.36 11.67 -11.20
CA PHE A 39 -28.82 13.06 -11.14
C PHE A 39 -27.71 13.97 -10.61
N ASP A 40 -27.28 14.93 -11.43
CA ASP A 40 -26.34 15.97 -11.03
C ASP A 40 -27.10 17.29 -10.75
N PRO A 41 -27.20 17.73 -9.48
CA PRO A 41 -27.94 18.94 -9.12
C PRO A 41 -27.34 20.23 -9.70
N GLU A 42 -26.10 20.18 -10.18
CA GLU A 42 -25.43 21.32 -10.80
C GLU A 42 -25.42 21.23 -12.34
N GLU A 43 -26.06 20.21 -12.92
CA GLU A 43 -26.19 20.10 -14.38
C GLU A 43 -26.84 21.37 -14.96
N GLY A 44 -26.27 21.89 -16.05
CA GLY A 44 -26.77 23.08 -16.71
C GLY A 44 -26.30 24.40 -16.10
N ILE A 45 -25.67 24.39 -14.91
CA ILE A 45 -25.09 25.60 -14.32
C ILE A 45 -23.97 26.13 -15.23
N VAL A 46 -24.01 27.42 -15.52
CA VAL A 46 -22.99 28.12 -16.32
C VAL A 46 -22.02 28.83 -15.38
N LYS A 47 -20.72 28.63 -15.61
CA LYS A 47 -19.64 29.30 -14.88
C LYS A 47 -18.54 29.74 -15.82
N THR A 48 -17.83 30.79 -15.39
CA THR A 48 -16.65 31.30 -16.07
C THR A 48 -15.40 30.91 -15.30
N PHE A 49 -14.38 30.45 -16.01
CA PHE A 49 -13.10 30.04 -15.43
C PHE A 49 -11.93 30.72 -16.13
N ASP A 50 -10.83 30.89 -15.38
CA ASP A 50 -9.54 31.28 -15.94
C ASP A 50 -8.84 30.04 -16.53
N VAL A 51 -8.56 30.06 -17.82
CA VAL A 51 -7.92 28.96 -18.55
C VAL A 51 -6.53 28.65 -18.00
N ARG A 52 -5.80 29.65 -17.49
CA ARG A 52 -4.44 29.48 -16.96
C ARG A 52 -4.44 28.69 -15.65
N GLU A 53 -5.44 28.94 -14.81
CA GLU A 53 -5.65 28.19 -13.57
C GLU A 53 -5.99 26.72 -13.89
N ILE A 54 -6.88 26.50 -14.87
CA ILE A 54 -7.23 25.15 -15.34
C ILE A 54 -5.99 24.40 -15.84
N ALA A 55 -5.24 25.01 -16.77
CA ALA A 55 -4.04 24.39 -17.34
C ALA A 55 -3.01 24.03 -16.27
N LYS A 56 -2.76 24.95 -15.33
CA LYS A 56 -1.82 24.73 -14.22
C LYS A 56 -2.26 23.57 -13.33
N LEU A 57 -3.55 23.49 -12.97
CA LEU A 57 -4.07 22.41 -12.13
C LEU A 57 -4.06 21.06 -12.87
N ALA A 58 -4.33 21.05 -14.18
CA ALA A 58 -4.34 19.82 -14.97
C ALA A 58 -2.93 19.29 -15.31
N GLY A 59 -1.88 20.04 -14.98
CA GLY A 59 -0.49 19.70 -15.33
C GLY A 59 -0.16 19.93 -16.80
N GLU A 60 -0.90 20.81 -17.49
CA GLU A 60 -0.70 21.10 -18.91
C GLU A 60 0.55 21.97 -19.14
N VAL A 61 1.25 21.70 -20.25
CA VAL A 61 2.46 22.46 -20.64
C VAL A 61 2.09 23.87 -21.12
N SER A 62 0.94 24.01 -21.80
CA SER A 62 0.47 25.29 -22.32
C SER A 62 -0.52 25.94 -21.35
N ALA A 63 -0.26 27.20 -20.98
CA ALA A 63 -1.15 27.98 -20.12
C ALA A 63 -2.52 28.31 -20.74
N THR A 64 -2.73 27.99 -22.03
CA THR A 64 -4.01 28.17 -22.73
C THR A 64 -4.69 26.85 -23.08
N ALA A 65 -4.12 25.72 -22.66
CA ALA A 65 -4.71 24.41 -22.88
C ALA A 65 -5.93 24.18 -21.97
N MET A 66 -6.93 23.49 -22.52
CA MET A 66 -8.08 23.01 -21.78
C MET A 66 -8.02 21.48 -21.79
N PRO A 67 -8.17 20.83 -20.63
CA PRO A 67 -8.13 19.37 -20.54
C PRO A 67 -9.40 18.79 -21.17
N ILE A 68 -9.30 18.40 -22.44
CA ILE A 68 -10.41 17.84 -23.23
C ILE A 68 -10.82 16.48 -22.63
N CYS A 69 -12.12 16.23 -22.51
CA CYS A 69 -12.63 14.95 -22.04
C CYS A 69 -12.35 13.84 -23.07
N ASN A 70 -11.74 12.74 -22.63
CA ASN A 70 -11.74 11.50 -23.40
C ASN A 70 -13.14 10.87 -23.40
N THR A 71 -13.38 10.02 -24.40
CA THR A 71 -14.49 9.07 -24.38
C THR A 71 -14.02 7.79 -23.69
N PHE A 72 -14.74 7.36 -22.66
CA PHE A 72 -14.45 6.13 -21.93
C PHE A 72 -15.59 5.12 -22.13
N ASP A 73 -15.23 3.85 -22.24
CA ASP A 73 -16.16 2.76 -22.02
C ASP A 73 -16.49 2.62 -20.52
N LYS A 74 -17.51 1.83 -20.19
CA LYS A 74 -17.97 1.65 -18.80
C LYS A 74 -16.86 1.17 -17.85
N LEU A 75 -15.91 0.40 -18.34
CA LEU A 75 -14.79 -0.16 -17.57
C LEU A 75 -13.52 0.70 -17.64
N GLY A 76 -13.55 1.87 -18.30
CA GLY A 76 -12.34 2.63 -18.60
C GLY A 76 -11.37 1.85 -19.51
N VAL A 77 -10.12 2.31 -19.56
CA VAL A 77 -9.03 1.69 -20.31
C VAL A 77 -8.07 0.95 -19.39
N GLU A 78 -7.49 -0.13 -19.88
CA GLU A 78 -6.53 -0.95 -19.14
C GLU A 78 -5.14 -0.32 -19.05
N ASP A 79 -4.70 0.41 -20.08
CA ASP A 79 -3.47 1.20 -20.08
C ASP A 79 -3.79 2.66 -20.40
N MET A 80 -3.52 3.56 -19.47
CA MET A 80 -3.81 4.99 -19.63
C MET A 80 -2.91 5.66 -20.68
N CYS A 81 -1.82 5.02 -21.12
CA CYS A 81 -1.04 5.49 -22.26
C CYS A 81 -1.81 5.42 -23.60
N THR A 82 -2.95 4.72 -23.67
CA THR A 82 -3.79 4.68 -24.89
C THR A 82 -4.80 5.81 -24.97
N LEU A 83 -4.84 6.71 -23.98
CA LEU A 83 -5.76 7.86 -23.98
C LEU A 83 -5.34 8.89 -25.01
N ASN A 84 -6.32 9.45 -25.75
CA ASN A 84 -6.07 10.52 -26.72
C ASN A 84 -5.57 11.80 -26.04
N HIS A 85 -6.11 12.09 -24.85
CA HIS A 85 -5.74 13.24 -24.03
C HIS A 85 -5.28 12.74 -22.66
N LEU A 86 -3.98 12.81 -22.38
CA LEU A 86 -3.40 12.38 -21.12
C LEU A 86 -3.10 13.60 -20.23
N HIS A 87 -3.95 13.80 -19.23
CA HIS A 87 -3.84 14.85 -18.21
C HIS A 87 -4.44 14.33 -16.90
N GLU A 88 -4.24 15.07 -15.80
CA GLU A 88 -4.70 14.66 -14.46
C GLU A 88 -6.19 14.24 -14.42
N PRO A 89 -7.16 15.00 -14.94
CA PRO A 89 -8.56 14.59 -14.86
C PRO A 89 -8.89 13.33 -15.66
N ALA A 90 -8.19 13.08 -16.78
CA ALA A 90 -8.35 11.83 -17.52
C ALA A 90 -7.88 10.61 -16.72
N VAL A 91 -6.74 10.73 -16.05
CA VAL A 91 -6.20 9.68 -15.17
C VAL A 91 -7.16 9.41 -14.01
N LEU A 92 -7.60 10.47 -13.32
CA LEU A 92 -8.55 10.37 -12.21
C LEU A 92 -9.85 9.69 -12.64
N LYS A 93 -10.45 10.12 -13.76
CA LYS A 93 -11.70 9.55 -14.26
C LYS A 93 -11.56 8.07 -14.62
N ASN A 94 -10.46 7.69 -15.27
CA ASN A 94 -10.23 6.30 -15.63
C ASN A 94 -10.15 5.39 -14.39
N LEU A 95 -9.38 5.82 -13.38
CA LEU A 95 -9.24 5.08 -12.12
C LEU A 95 -10.57 5.00 -11.36
N GLN A 96 -11.37 6.07 -11.35
CA GLN A 96 -12.71 6.06 -10.74
C GLN A 96 -13.65 5.05 -11.41
N LEU A 97 -13.70 5.01 -12.75
CA LEU A 97 -14.54 4.07 -13.49
C LEU A 97 -14.15 2.62 -13.19
N ARG A 98 -12.85 2.32 -13.18
CA ARG A 98 -12.32 0.98 -12.89
C ARG A 98 -12.56 0.56 -11.45
N HIS A 99 -12.31 1.47 -10.51
CA HIS A 99 -12.53 1.21 -9.08
C HIS A 99 -14.00 0.97 -8.76
N ALA A 100 -14.92 1.73 -9.36
CA ALA A 100 -16.36 1.54 -9.22
C ALA A 100 -16.85 0.16 -9.69
N GLN A 101 -16.09 -0.51 -10.58
CA GLN A 101 -16.36 -1.86 -11.07
C GLN A 101 -15.51 -2.93 -10.36
N PHE A 102 -14.85 -2.59 -9.25
CA PHE A 102 -13.94 -3.47 -8.51
C PHE A 102 -12.79 -4.02 -9.36
N VAL A 103 -12.27 -3.23 -10.30
CA VAL A 103 -11.08 -3.54 -11.09
C VAL A 103 -9.90 -2.74 -10.51
N PRO A 104 -9.07 -3.33 -9.62
CA PRO A 104 -8.12 -2.57 -8.81
C PRO A 104 -6.85 -2.17 -9.56
N TYR A 105 -6.54 -2.82 -10.68
CA TYR A 105 -5.27 -2.66 -11.38
C TYR A 105 -5.44 -1.95 -12.72
N THR A 106 -4.53 -1.02 -13.01
CA THR A 106 -4.50 -0.25 -14.26
C THR A 106 -3.05 0.02 -14.64
N TYR A 107 -2.71 -0.10 -15.91
CA TYR A 107 -1.38 0.26 -16.42
C TYR A 107 -1.26 1.75 -16.75
N THR A 108 -0.03 2.23 -16.62
CA THR A 108 0.44 3.45 -17.27
C THR A 108 1.84 3.13 -17.82
N GLY A 109 1.87 2.65 -19.07
CA GLY A 109 3.08 2.14 -19.69
C GLY A 109 3.63 0.92 -18.94
N GLN A 110 4.80 1.05 -18.31
CA GLN A 110 5.43 -0.04 -17.54
C GLN A 110 5.01 -0.07 -16.06
N ILE A 111 4.31 0.95 -15.58
CA ILE A 111 3.88 1.05 -14.18
C ILE A 111 2.51 0.38 -14.04
N CYS A 112 2.33 -0.40 -12.98
CA CYS A 112 1.02 -0.90 -12.56
C CYS A 112 0.51 -0.09 -11.37
N ILE A 113 -0.58 0.65 -11.57
CA ILE A 113 -1.30 1.34 -10.51
C ILE A 113 -2.24 0.34 -9.86
N ALA A 114 -2.17 0.24 -8.54
CA ALA A 114 -3.08 -0.56 -7.72
C ALA A 114 -3.91 0.37 -6.82
N VAL A 115 -5.22 0.34 -6.95
CA VAL A 115 -6.16 1.09 -6.11
C VAL A 115 -6.80 0.11 -5.13
N ASN A 116 -6.65 0.35 -3.82
CA ASN A 116 -7.17 -0.54 -2.79
C ASN A 116 -8.71 -0.66 -2.88
N PRO A 117 -9.26 -1.88 -3.11
CA PRO A 117 -10.71 -2.07 -3.21
C PRO A 117 -11.41 -2.14 -1.85
N TYR A 118 -10.68 -2.21 -0.73
CA TYR A 118 -11.20 -2.46 0.62
C TYR A 118 -12.10 -3.70 0.71
N LYS A 119 -11.89 -4.66 -0.20
CA LYS A 119 -12.67 -5.89 -0.31
C LYS A 119 -11.79 -7.00 -0.87
N TRP A 120 -12.01 -8.22 -0.41
CA TRP A 120 -11.43 -9.42 -1.01
C TRP A 120 -12.02 -9.65 -2.40
N LEU A 121 -11.13 -9.78 -3.39
CA LEU A 121 -11.47 -10.07 -4.78
C LEU A 121 -10.85 -11.42 -5.16
N ASP A 122 -11.57 -12.21 -5.94
CA ASP A 122 -11.10 -13.50 -6.44
C ASP A 122 -10.31 -13.32 -7.74
N LEU A 123 -9.13 -12.70 -7.63
CA LEU A 123 -8.26 -12.34 -8.76
C LEU A 123 -6.90 -13.05 -8.72
N TYR A 124 -6.67 -13.91 -7.74
CA TYR A 124 -5.34 -14.46 -7.43
C TYR A 124 -5.29 -15.98 -7.57
N GLY A 125 -6.15 -16.55 -8.42
CA GLY A 125 -6.23 -17.98 -8.67
C GLY A 125 -4.95 -18.54 -9.32
N LYS A 126 -4.62 -19.79 -8.99
CA LYS A 126 -3.41 -20.48 -9.50
C LYS A 126 -3.40 -20.60 -11.02
N ASP A 127 -4.55 -20.74 -11.65
CA ASP A 127 -4.66 -20.81 -13.11
C ASP A 127 -4.13 -19.53 -13.78
N LEU A 128 -4.29 -18.38 -13.11
CA LEU A 128 -3.82 -17.10 -13.60
C LEU A 128 -2.29 -16.98 -13.56
N TYR A 129 -1.64 -17.67 -12.61
CA TYR A 129 -0.18 -17.63 -12.47
C TYR A 129 0.52 -18.09 -13.75
N LEU A 130 0.07 -19.23 -14.30
CA LEU A 130 0.63 -19.77 -15.54
C LEU A 130 0.28 -18.92 -16.76
N GLN A 131 -0.86 -18.24 -16.77
CA GLN A 131 -1.20 -17.33 -17.88
C GLN A 131 -0.22 -16.15 -17.93
N TYR A 132 0.05 -15.50 -16.80
CA TYR A 132 1.01 -14.37 -16.74
C TYR A 132 2.46 -14.78 -16.95
N LEU A 133 2.80 -16.05 -16.79
CA LEU A 133 4.12 -16.58 -17.15
C LEU A 133 4.27 -16.83 -18.66
N ASN A 134 3.22 -17.33 -19.31
CA ASN A 134 3.33 -17.88 -20.67
C ASN A 134 2.77 -16.98 -21.77
N MET A 135 1.93 -16.00 -21.43
CA MET A 135 1.31 -15.11 -22.42
C MET A 135 1.98 -13.73 -22.46
N PRO A 136 2.00 -13.06 -23.63
CA PRO A 136 2.49 -11.68 -23.74
C PRO A 136 1.69 -10.72 -22.85
N ARG A 137 2.38 -9.79 -22.18
CA ARG A 137 1.77 -8.79 -21.28
C ARG A 137 0.65 -7.98 -21.93
N ASN A 138 0.76 -7.66 -23.22
CA ASN A 138 -0.21 -6.86 -23.97
C ASN A 138 -1.51 -7.63 -24.30
N GLU A 139 -1.53 -8.95 -24.12
CA GLU A 139 -2.73 -9.78 -24.28
C GLU A 139 -3.43 -10.05 -22.94
N LEU A 140 -2.84 -9.60 -21.84
CA LEU A 140 -3.30 -9.84 -20.48
C LEU A 140 -3.80 -8.54 -19.84
N ALA A 141 -4.82 -8.67 -18.98
CA ALA A 141 -5.33 -7.56 -18.22
C ALA A 141 -4.26 -6.99 -17.26
N PRO A 142 -4.45 -5.77 -16.72
CA PRO A 142 -3.55 -5.23 -15.73
C PRO A 142 -3.51 -6.06 -14.45
N HIS A 143 -2.31 -6.50 -14.05
CA HIS A 143 -2.11 -7.26 -12.82
C HIS A 143 -0.66 -7.20 -12.29
N PRO A 144 -0.43 -7.28 -10.96
CA PRO A 144 0.90 -7.41 -10.37
C PRO A 144 1.68 -8.65 -10.83
N PHE A 145 0.98 -9.68 -11.32
CA PHE A 145 1.60 -10.88 -11.87
C PHE A 145 2.44 -10.57 -13.09
N ALA A 146 2.06 -9.60 -13.93
CA ALA A 146 2.87 -9.19 -15.07
C ALA A 146 4.22 -8.60 -14.66
N LEU A 147 4.27 -7.89 -13.52
CA LEU A 147 5.52 -7.33 -13.01
C LEU A 147 6.44 -8.42 -12.48
N SER A 148 5.88 -9.37 -11.72
CA SER A 148 6.64 -10.48 -11.16
C SER A 148 7.08 -11.51 -12.22
N SER A 149 6.23 -11.84 -13.19
CA SER A 149 6.63 -12.71 -14.31
C SER A 149 7.63 -12.02 -15.23
N GLY A 150 7.44 -10.74 -15.57
CA GLY A 150 8.39 -9.98 -16.36
C GLY A 150 9.78 -9.97 -15.72
N ALA A 151 9.86 -9.64 -14.43
CA ALA A 151 11.11 -9.70 -13.68
C ALA A 151 11.71 -11.12 -13.66
N TYR A 152 10.91 -12.16 -13.42
CA TYR A 152 11.39 -13.54 -13.40
C TYR A 152 11.95 -14.00 -14.77
N ILE A 153 11.22 -13.70 -15.86
CA ILE A 153 11.62 -14.03 -17.22
C ILE A 153 12.91 -13.28 -17.60
N ASP A 154 12.98 -11.98 -17.33
CA ASP A 154 14.15 -11.17 -17.66
C ASP A 154 15.39 -11.57 -16.84
N MET A 155 15.21 -11.94 -15.57
CA MET A 155 16.26 -12.51 -14.74
C MET A 155 16.81 -13.81 -15.35
N ASN A 156 15.94 -14.76 -15.69
CA ASN A 156 16.34 -16.05 -16.25
C ASN A 156 16.97 -15.93 -17.65
N LYS A 157 16.46 -15.00 -18.47
CA LYS A 157 16.93 -14.80 -19.83
C LYS A 157 18.27 -14.07 -19.89
N ASN A 158 18.44 -13.04 -19.07
CA ASN A 158 19.60 -12.15 -19.16
C ASN A 158 20.67 -12.44 -18.10
N GLY A 159 20.33 -13.21 -17.05
CA GLY A 159 21.22 -13.45 -15.91
C GLY A 159 21.50 -12.20 -15.08
N ILE A 160 20.59 -11.21 -15.12
CA ILE A 160 20.73 -9.93 -14.42
C ILE A 160 19.70 -9.85 -13.29
N GLU A 161 20.15 -9.41 -12.11
CA GLU A 161 19.32 -9.19 -10.94
C GLU A 161 18.21 -8.16 -11.22
N GLN A 162 17.01 -8.40 -10.68
CA GLN A 162 15.82 -7.56 -10.91
C GLN A 162 15.32 -6.94 -9.61
N SER A 163 14.66 -5.79 -9.72
CA SER A 163 14.03 -5.12 -8.57
C SER A 163 12.62 -4.65 -8.91
N ILE A 164 11.67 -4.92 -8.01
CA ILE A 164 10.30 -4.40 -8.09
C ILE A 164 10.11 -3.39 -6.95
N LEU A 165 9.82 -2.13 -7.30
CA LEU A 165 9.56 -1.08 -6.33
C LEU A 165 8.05 -0.90 -6.14
N VAL A 166 7.56 -1.08 -4.91
CA VAL A 166 6.17 -0.82 -4.55
C VAL A 166 6.11 0.41 -3.65
N SER A 167 5.53 1.49 -4.16
CA SER A 167 5.40 2.78 -3.46
C SER A 167 3.94 3.18 -3.26
N GLY A 168 3.70 4.13 -2.36
CA GLY A 168 2.36 4.60 -2.01
C GLY A 168 2.25 5.02 -0.56
N GLU A 169 1.18 5.74 -0.23
CA GLU A 169 0.90 6.19 1.13
C GLU A 169 0.62 5.02 2.10
N SER A 170 0.60 5.31 3.39
CA SER A 170 0.23 4.32 4.41
C SER A 170 -1.21 3.85 4.18
N GLY A 171 -1.46 2.53 4.20
CA GLY A 171 -2.78 1.96 3.91
C GLY A 171 -3.11 1.76 2.41
N ALA A 172 -2.24 2.17 1.48
CA ALA A 172 -2.50 2.05 0.04
C ALA A 172 -2.50 0.60 -0.50
N GLY A 173 -2.12 -0.41 0.30
CA GLY A 173 -2.07 -1.82 -0.14
C GLY A 173 -0.69 -2.32 -0.60
N LYS A 174 0.40 -1.60 -0.27
CA LYS A 174 1.77 -1.99 -0.61
C LYS A 174 2.13 -3.40 -0.15
N THR A 175 1.92 -3.69 1.14
CA THR A 175 2.25 -4.99 1.75
C THR A 175 1.48 -6.12 1.07
N GLU A 176 0.18 -5.95 0.86
CA GLU A 176 -0.65 -6.97 0.19
C GLU A 176 -0.22 -7.19 -1.27
N THR A 177 0.11 -6.13 -2.00
CA THR A 177 0.62 -6.24 -3.38
C THR A 177 1.94 -7.03 -3.43
N VAL A 178 2.84 -6.80 -2.46
CA VAL A 178 4.09 -7.57 -2.33
C VAL A 178 3.80 -9.04 -2.02
N LYS A 179 2.89 -9.35 -1.09
CA LYS A 179 2.48 -10.73 -0.78
C LYS A 179 1.95 -11.47 -2.01
N ILE A 180 1.08 -10.81 -2.79
CA ILE A 180 0.53 -11.33 -4.04
C ILE A 180 1.65 -11.70 -5.02
N MET A 181 2.62 -10.80 -5.24
CA MET A 181 3.75 -11.07 -6.13
C MET A 181 4.69 -12.17 -5.61
N MET A 182 4.93 -12.22 -4.30
CA MET A 182 5.75 -13.29 -3.70
C MET A 182 5.12 -14.67 -3.88
N ASN A 183 3.81 -14.79 -3.62
CA ASN A 183 3.07 -16.05 -3.84
C ASN A 183 3.09 -16.49 -5.30
N HIS A 184 3.00 -15.53 -6.23
CA HIS A 184 3.12 -15.80 -7.65
C HIS A 184 4.51 -16.36 -8.00
N LEU A 185 5.58 -15.68 -7.58
CA LEU A 185 6.97 -16.13 -7.79
C LEU A 185 7.24 -17.51 -7.18
N ALA A 186 6.69 -17.78 -5.99
CA ALA A 186 6.77 -19.10 -5.35
C ALA A 186 6.26 -20.21 -6.27
N SER A 187 5.11 -19.95 -6.92
CA SER A 187 4.44 -20.95 -7.72
C SER A 187 5.08 -21.18 -9.09
N ILE A 188 5.66 -20.14 -9.70
CA ILE A 188 6.21 -20.24 -11.06
C ILE A 188 7.68 -20.67 -11.08
N SER A 189 8.41 -20.48 -9.98
CA SER A 189 9.85 -20.76 -9.91
C SER A 189 10.20 -22.24 -9.71
N GLY A 190 9.26 -23.18 -9.86
CA GLY A 190 9.57 -24.62 -9.92
C GLY A 190 10.19 -25.24 -8.66
N GLY A 191 10.32 -24.50 -7.55
CA GLY A 191 10.91 -24.98 -6.29
C GLY A 191 10.06 -26.00 -5.53
N GLY A 192 8.90 -26.40 -6.08
CA GLY A 192 7.95 -27.29 -5.43
C GLY A 192 7.64 -26.87 -4.00
N ASP A 193 7.61 -27.85 -3.10
CA ASP A 193 7.40 -27.60 -1.67
C ASP A 193 8.51 -26.73 -1.05
N HIS A 194 9.76 -26.82 -1.53
CA HIS A 194 10.87 -26.05 -0.98
C HIS A 194 10.74 -24.54 -1.30
N GLY A 195 10.42 -24.19 -2.54
CA GLY A 195 10.17 -22.79 -2.92
C GLY A 195 8.97 -22.22 -2.17
N SER A 196 7.90 -23.01 -2.02
CA SER A 196 6.75 -22.63 -1.19
C SER A 196 7.16 -22.42 0.27
N LEU A 197 8.03 -23.26 0.84
CA LEU A 197 8.52 -23.11 2.21
C LEU A 197 9.34 -21.83 2.41
N VAL A 198 10.22 -21.47 1.46
CA VAL A 198 11.01 -20.24 1.53
C VAL A 198 10.10 -19.00 1.51
N ILE A 199 9.12 -18.96 0.61
CA ILE A 199 8.16 -17.85 0.56
C ILE A 199 7.26 -17.85 1.78
N ASP A 200 6.78 -19.01 2.22
CA ASP A 200 6.03 -19.15 3.47
C ASP A 200 6.80 -18.58 4.65
N GLN A 201 8.11 -18.86 4.78
CA GLN A 201 8.93 -18.29 5.84
C GLN A 201 9.03 -16.76 5.74
N VAL A 202 9.25 -16.22 4.54
CA VAL A 202 9.29 -14.75 4.31
C VAL A 202 7.94 -14.09 4.62
N LEU A 203 6.83 -14.75 4.31
CA LEU A 203 5.49 -14.25 4.55
C LEU A 203 5.08 -14.38 6.02
N LYS A 204 5.38 -15.53 6.64
CA LYS A 204 5.13 -15.83 8.06
C LYS A 204 6.05 -15.05 8.99
N SER A 205 7.15 -14.46 8.50
CA SER A 205 7.94 -13.51 9.28
C SER A 205 7.31 -12.12 9.34
N ASN A 206 6.26 -11.83 8.57
CA ASN A 206 5.64 -10.50 8.58
C ASN A 206 5.04 -10.13 9.94
N PRO A 207 4.25 -10.96 10.63
CA PRO A 207 3.74 -10.63 11.97
C PRO A 207 4.85 -10.21 12.92
N LEU A 208 6.01 -10.88 12.91
CA LEU A 208 7.17 -10.48 13.69
C LEU A 208 7.68 -9.08 13.30
N LEU A 209 7.88 -8.82 12.02
CA LEU A 209 8.35 -7.50 11.56
C LEU A 209 7.33 -6.39 11.82
N GLU A 210 6.03 -6.70 11.74
CA GLU A 210 4.96 -5.75 12.03
C GLU A 210 4.87 -5.47 13.54
N ALA A 211 5.04 -6.48 14.40
CA ALA A 211 5.05 -6.29 15.84
C ALA A 211 6.14 -5.30 16.29
N PHE A 212 7.34 -5.43 15.73
CA PHE A 212 8.51 -4.61 16.10
C PHE A 212 8.69 -3.34 15.26
N GLY A 213 8.03 -3.24 14.10
CA GLY A 213 8.28 -2.18 13.12
C GLY A 213 7.04 -1.37 12.72
N ASN A 214 5.84 -1.79 13.10
CA ASN A 214 4.61 -1.05 12.85
C ASN A 214 4.03 -0.46 14.14
N ALA A 215 3.27 0.61 13.97
CA ALA A 215 2.57 1.29 15.05
C ALA A 215 1.27 1.93 14.56
N LYS A 216 0.35 2.18 15.49
CA LYS A 216 -0.85 2.98 15.23
C LYS A 216 -0.50 4.46 15.13
N THR A 217 -0.97 5.08 14.05
CA THR A 217 -0.84 6.52 13.75
C THR A 217 -2.23 7.12 13.52
N LYS A 218 -2.34 8.45 13.42
CA LYS A 218 -3.63 9.11 13.14
C LYS A 218 -4.27 8.71 11.81
N ARG A 219 -3.49 8.19 10.85
CA ARG A 219 -3.95 7.88 9.49
C ARG A 219 -4.09 6.37 9.23
N ASN A 220 -3.42 5.53 10.00
CA ASN A 220 -3.38 4.09 9.80
C ASN A 220 -3.04 3.39 11.12
N ASP A 221 -3.84 2.40 11.50
CA ASP A 221 -3.67 1.62 12.72
C ASP A 221 -2.47 0.65 12.67
N ASN A 222 -2.02 0.27 11.47
CA ASN A 222 -0.88 -0.62 11.27
C ASN A 222 0.14 -0.01 10.30
N SER A 223 0.68 1.15 10.66
CA SER A 223 1.59 1.93 9.81
C SER A 223 3.03 1.45 9.97
N SER A 224 3.67 0.96 8.90
CA SER A 224 5.09 0.61 8.92
C SER A 224 5.97 1.84 9.13
N ARG A 225 6.85 1.77 10.12
CA ARG A 225 7.79 2.84 10.50
C ARG A 225 9.24 2.50 10.15
N PHE A 226 9.40 1.63 9.16
CA PHE A 226 10.66 1.21 8.56
C PHE A 226 10.43 0.84 7.09
N GLY A 227 11.48 0.91 6.28
CA GLY A 227 11.51 0.33 4.94
C GLY A 227 11.92 -1.14 4.99
N LYS A 228 11.31 -1.98 4.15
CA LYS A 228 11.61 -3.40 4.02
C LYS A 228 12.06 -3.70 2.59
N PHE A 229 13.19 -4.38 2.44
CA PHE A 229 13.67 -4.93 1.17
C PHE A 229 13.78 -6.44 1.31
N ALA A 230 12.95 -7.16 0.55
CA ALA A 230 12.99 -8.61 0.50
C ALA A 230 13.66 -9.03 -0.81
N GLN A 231 14.83 -9.66 -0.70
CA GLN A 231 15.55 -10.28 -1.79
C GLN A 231 15.16 -11.75 -1.87
N LEU A 232 14.70 -12.19 -3.03
CA LEU A 232 14.50 -13.60 -3.35
C LEU A 232 15.69 -14.10 -4.16
N GLN A 233 16.22 -15.27 -3.82
CA GLN A 233 17.44 -15.82 -4.38
C GLN A 233 17.11 -17.03 -5.24
N PHE A 234 17.47 -16.97 -6.51
CA PHE A 234 17.22 -18.03 -7.48
C PHE A 234 18.54 -18.66 -7.93
N ASN A 235 18.53 -19.96 -8.19
CA ASN A 235 19.67 -20.65 -8.78
C ASN A 235 19.69 -20.46 -10.32
N PRO A 236 20.76 -20.92 -11.02
CA PRO A 236 20.86 -20.80 -12.48
C PRO A 236 19.73 -21.48 -13.26
N GLU A 237 19.07 -22.48 -12.68
CA GLU A 237 17.89 -23.14 -13.27
C GLU A 237 16.59 -22.36 -13.05
N GLY A 238 16.63 -21.20 -12.39
CA GLY A 238 15.47 -20.36 -12.10
C GLY A 238 14.65 -20.85 -10.90
N LEU A 239 15.20 -21.75 -10.08
CA LEU A 239 14.56 -22.28 -8.87
C LEU A 239 14.80 -21.37 -7.68
N LEU A 240 13.75 -21.08 -6.92
CA LEU A 240 13.87 -20.34 -5.67
C LEU A 240 14.59 -21.19 -4.61
N VAL A 241 15.74 -20.71 -4.15
CA VAL A 241 16.62 -21.42 -3.18
C VAL A 241 16.83 -20.69 -1.87
N GLY A 242 16.43 -19.43 -1.78
CA GLY A 242 16.60 -18.65 -0.55
C GLY A 242 15.93 -17.29 -0.60
N ALA A 243 15.96 -16.61 0.55
CA ALA A 243 15.50 -15.25 0.68
C ALA A 243 16.28 -14.50 1.77
N ARG A 244 16.39 -13.19 1.61
CA ARG A 244 17.00 -12.29 2.58
C ARG A 244 16.09 -11.08 2.77
N CYS A 245 15.91 -10.66 4.01
CA CYS A 245 15.18 -9.44 4.32
C CYS A 245 16.13 -8.42 4.95
N GLU A 246 16.17 -7.22 4.37
CA GLU A 246 16.86 -6.07 4.94
C GLU A 246 15.85 -5.01 5.35
N THR A 247 16.21 -4.26 6.40
CA THR A 247 15.38 -3.18 6.93
C THR A 247 16.15 -1.88 6.94
N TYR A 248 15.46 -0.76 6.71
CA TYR A 248 16.07 0.56 6.67
C TYR A 248 15.20 1.59 7.38
N LEU A 249 15.83 2.65 7.90
CA LEU A 249 15.17 3.85 8.40
C LEU A 249 14.07 3.59 9.46
N LEU A 250 14.33 2.67 10.40
CA LEU A 250 13.44 2.48 11.56
C LEU A 250 13.32 3.79 12.35
N GLU A 251 12.09 4.24 12.63
CA GLU A 251 11.80 5.45 13.40
C GLU A 251 12.12 5.24 14.89
N LYS A 252 13.40 5.39 15.26
CA LYS A 252 13.87 5.16 16.63
C LYS A 252 13.22 6.09 17.67
N SER A 253 12.90 7.33 17.29
CA SER A 253 12.27 8.32 18.18
C SER A 253 10.93 7.86 18.75
N ARG A 254 10.20 6.99 18.03
CA ARG A 254 8.90 6.47 18.45
C ARG A 254 8.96 5.67 19.74
N VAL A 255 10.10 5.06 20.05
CA VAL A 255 10.26 4.23 21.27
C VAL A 255 10.07 5.07 22.53
N VAL A 256 10.52 6.33 22.52
CA VAL A 256 10.52 7.20 23.71
C VAL A 256 9.54 8.37 23.62
N GLY A 257 8.90 8.58 22.46
CA GLY A 257 7.98 9.68 22.26
C GLY A 257 6.94 9.40 21.19
N GLN A 258 5.68 9.68 21.53
CA GLN A 258 4.54 9.54 20.61
C GLN A 258 3.69 10.82 20.62
N ALA A 259 3.11 11.13 19.48
CA ALA A 259 2.11 12.21 19.40
C ALA A 259 0.78 11.74 20.00
N GLN A 260 -0.03 12.68 20.49
CA GLN A 260 -1.36 12.37 21.01
C GLN A 260 -2.21 11.62 19.97
N GLY A 261 -2.77 10.48 20.39
CA GLY A 261 -3.58 9.59 19.55
C GLY A 261 -2.78 8.53 18.79
N GLU A 262 -1.45 8.48 18.94
CA GLU A 262 -0.59 7.44 18.36
C GLU A 262 -0.12 6.44 19.42
N ARG A 263 0.29 5.25 18.97
CA ARG A 263 0.94 4.22 19.80
C ARG A 263 2.45 4.17 19.55
N ASN A 264 3.16 3.57 20.50
CA ASN A 264 4.48 2.98 20.28
C ASN A 264 4.37 1.74 19.35
N TYR A 265 5.49 1.05 19.09
CA TYR A 265 5.47 -0.22 18.35
C TYR A 265 4.58 -1.25 19.04
N HIS A 266 3.89 -2.07 18.24
CA HIS A 266 2.87 -2.99 18.74
C HIS A 266 3.38 -3.96 19.79
N ILE A 267 4.62 -4.42 19.66
CA ILE A 267 5.24 -5.35 20.61
C ILE A 267 5.20 -4.83 22.06
N PHE A 268 5.36 -3.52 22.28
CA PHE A 268 5.32 -2.94 23.63
C PHE A 268 3.95 -3.02 24.29
N TYR A 269 2.88 -3.21 23.52
CA TYR A 269 1.53 -3.45 24.03
C TYR A 269 1.25 -4.95 24.13
N GLN A 270 1.66 -5.71 23.11
CA GLN A 270 1.50 -7.16 23.06
C GLN A 270 2.15 -7.89 24.24
N VAL A 271 3.30 -7.43 24.75
CA VAL A 271 3.97 -8.06 25.91
C VAL A 271 3.11 -8.09 27.18
N PHE A 272 2.13 -7.19 27.33
CA PHE A 272 1.21 -7.21 28.47
C PHE A 272 0.19 -8.36 28.39
N SER A 273 0.07 -9.01 27.23
CA SER A 273 -0.73 -10.22 27.01
C SER A 273 0.04 -11.51 27.27
N LEU A 274 1.29 -11.44 27.74
CA LEU A 274 2.02 -12.62 28.23
C LEU A 274 1.35 -13.21 29.48
N ALA A 275 1.63 -14.50 29.75
CA ALA A 275 1.17 -15.16 30.97
C ALA A 275 1.67 -14.44 32.22
N GLU A 276 0.86 -14.41 33.28
CA GLU A 276 1.17 -13.68 34.52
C GLU A 276 2.49 -14.11 35.17
N GLU A 277 2.82 -15.39 35.11
CA GLU A 277 4.09 -15.92 35.62
C GLU A 277 5.28 -15.29 34.87
N LEU A 278 5.21 -15.25 33.54
CA LEU A 278 6.27 -14.69 32.70
C LEU A 278 6.35 -13.17 32.83
N LYS A 279 5.21 -12.46 32.96
CA LYS A 279 5.24 -11.01 33.22
C LYS A 279 5.97 -10.68 34.52
N ARG A 280 5.74 -11.46 35.58
CA ARG A 280 6.46 -11.31 36.86
C ARG A 280 7.95 -11.56 36.71
N GLU A 281 8.35 -12.60 35.99
CA GLU A 281 9.76 -12.90 35.71
C GLU A 281 10.44 -11.77 34.93
N LEU A 282 9.71 -11.13 34.01
CA LEU A 282 10.18 -10.01 33.21
C LEU A 282 10.05 -8.65 33.90
N PHE A 283 9.61 -8.57 35.17
CA PHE A 283 9.34 -7.31 35.88
C PHE A 283 8.38 -6.38 35.12
N LEU A 284 7.35 -6.96 34.49
CA LEU A 284 6.21 -6.23 33.94
C LEU A 284 5.08 -6.23 34.98
N GLU A 285 5.03 -5.19 35.80
CA GLU A 285 4.03 -5.01 36.86
C GLU A 285 2.92 -4.06 36.41
N GLY A 286 1.68 -4.28 36.87
CA GLY A 286 0.56 -3.38 36.53
C GLY A 286 0.04 -3.55 35.10
N SER A 287 -0.42 -2.45 34.50
CA SER A 287 -0.99 -2.41 33.14
C SER A 287 -0.23 -1.47 32.21
N VAL A 288 -0.61 -1.46 30.93
CA VAL A 288 0.02 -0.64 29.89
C VAL A 288 0.04 0.85 30.29
N GLU A 289 -1.01 1.32 30.96
CA GLU A 289 -1.17 2.71 31.40
C GLU A 289 -0.13 3.16 32.43
N ASP A 290 0.52 2.21 33.11
CA ASP A 290 1.51 2.49 34.16
C ASP A 290 2.91 2.81 33.60
N TYR A 291 3.14 2.58 32.31
CA TYR A 291 4.46 2.76 31.68
C TYR A 291 4.51 3.98 30.76
N SER A 292 5.41 4.91 31.06
CA SER A 292 5.61 6.20 30.41
C SER A 292 5.81 6.11 28.89
N PHE A 293 6.49 5.08 28.40
CA PHE A 293 6.77 4.89 26.96
C PHE A 293 5.58 4.36 26.14
N VAL A 294 4.48 3.96 26.78
CA VAL A 294 3.26 3.46 26.10
C VAL A 294 1.99 4.16 26.54
N GLN A 295 2.00 4.86 27.68
CA GLN A 295 0.86 5.53 28.31
C GLN A 295 0.11 6.49 27.37
N VAL A 296 0.82 7.28 26.55
CA VAL A 296 0.22 8.25 25.61
C VAL A 296 -0.74 7.55 24.63
N GLY A 297 -0.47 6.29 24.31
CA GLY A 297 -1.28 5.45 23.44
C GLY A 297 -2.12 4.39 24.16
N ALA A 298 -2.12 4.31 25.50
CA ALA A 298 -2.71 3.18 26.24
C ALA A 298 -4.24 3.05 26.05
N GLY A 299 -4.96 4.18 25.92
CA GLY A 299 -6.40 4.18 25.57
C GLY A 299 -6.70 3.97 24.08
N SER A 300 -5.67 3.93 23.23
CA SER A 300 -5.78 3.76 21.78
C SER A 300 -5.69 2.27 21.46
N LYS A 301 -6.83 1.64 21.16
CA LYS A 301 -6.82 0.28 20.62
C LYS A 301 -6.52 0.32 19.13
N VAL A 302 -5.81 -0.69 18.63
CA VAL A 302 -5.86 -1.01 17.19
C VAL A 302 -7.28 -1.50 16.91
N ASP A 303 -7.99 -0.90 15.96
CA ASP A 303 -9.42 -1.15 15.79
C ASP A 303 -9.69 -2.65 15.52
N ASN A 304 -10.70 -3.19 16.22
CA ASN A 304 -11.22 -4.55 16.04
C ASN A 304 -10.27 -5.74 16.31
N THR A 305 -9.14 -5.57 17.03
CA THR A 305 -8.25 -6.71 17.31
C THR A 305 -7.64 -6.70 18.72
N ASP A 306 -7.46 -7.89 19.29
CA ASP A 306 -6.85 -8.12 20.60
C ASP A 306 -5.33 -8.29 20.46
N ASP A 307 -4.55 -7.52 21.22
CA ASP A 307 -3.08 -7.60 21.25
C ASP A 307 -2.61 -9.03 21.67
N SER A 308 -3.44 -9.82 22.36
CA SER A 308 -3.15 -11.22 22.69
C SER A 308 -3.07 -12.14 21.47
N VAL A 309 -3.92 -11.91 20.46
CA VAL A 309 -3.92 -12.67 19.21
C VAL A 309 -2.67 -12.34 18.42
N PHE A 310 -2.33 -11.05 18.32
CA PHE A 310 -1.12 -10.62 17.62
C PHE A 310 0.16 -11.07 18.31
N LEU A 311 0.18 -11.15 19.65
CA LEU A 311 1.31 -11.75 20.38
C LEU A 311 1.50 -13.21 19.98
N GLN A 312 0.41 -13.98 19.87
CA GLN A 312 0.48 -15.38 19.47
C GLN A 312 0.97 -15.53 18.04
N GLU A 313 0.48 -14.71 17.10
CA GLU A 313 1.00 -14.67 15.73
C GLU A 313 2.49 -14.31 15.68
N THR A 314 2.93 -13.39 16.54
CA THR A 314 4.34 -13.01 16.67
C THR A 314 5.21 -14.16 17.16
N LYS A 315 4.76 -14.91 18.17
CA LYS A 315 5.47 -16.11 18.68
C LYS A 315 5.55 -17.20 17.60
N VAL A 316 4.45 -17.47 16.90
CA VAL A 316 4.43 -18.43 15.79
C VAL A 316 5.37 -18.00 14.65
N ALA A 317 5.43 -16.69 14.37
CA ALA A 317 6.37 -16.14 13.40
C ALA A 317 7.83 -16.33 13.84
N MET A 318 8.15 -16.11 15.12
CA MET A 318 9.47 -16.38 15.72
C MET A 318 9.86 -17.85 15.57
N ASP A 319 8.97 -18.78 15.94
CA ASP A 319 9.18 -20.23 15.80
C ASP A 319 9.44 -20.61 14.34
N THR A 320 8.67 -20.04 13.40
CA THR A 320 8.74 -20.35 11.96
C THR A 320 10.11 -20.02 11.36
N ILE A 321 10.76 -18.96 11.86
CA ILE A 321 12.10 -18.54 11.40
C ILE A 321 13.23 -19.10 12.26
N GLY A 322 12.91 -19.98 13.22
CA GLY A 322 13.89 -20.70 14.03
C GLY A 322 14.38 -19.97 15.28
N ILE A 323 13.66 -18.95 15.76
CA ILE A 323 13.95 -18.31 17.05
C ILE A 323 13.37 -19.18 18.16
N ASP A 324 14.24 -19.82 18.94
CA ASP A 324 13.81 -20.78 19.95
C ASP A 324 13.22 -20.11 21.21
N ALA A 325 12.60 -20.90 22.09
CA ALA A 325 11.94 -20.39 23.29
C ALA A 325 12.89 -19.58 24.23
N ARG A 326 14.18 -19.91 24.26
CA ARG A 326 15.18 -19.19 25.06
C ARG A 326 15.48 -17.83 24.43
N GLU A 327 15.64 -17.79 23.11
CA GLU A 327 15.82 -16.53 22.38
C GLU A 327 14.58 -15.64 22.46
N GLN A 328 13.38 -16.22 22.33
CA GLN A 328 12.12 -15.48 22.51
C GLN A 328 12.02 -14.86 23.90
N HIS A 329 12.36 -15.61 24.94
CA HIS A 329 12.43 -15.08 26.31
C HIS A 329 13.40 -13.89 26.39
N GLY A 330 14.61 -14.01 25.85
CA GLY A 330 15.58 -12.92 25.82
C GLY A 330 15.09 -11.69 25.05
N ILE A 331 14.33 -11.87 23.97
CA ILE A 331 13.69 -10.77 23.24
C ILE A 331 12.67 -10.06 24.13
N PHE A 332 11.78 -10.80 24.82
CA PHE A 332 10.80 -10.20 25.72
C PHE A 332 11.45 -9.53 26.94
N GLU A 333 12.57 -10.05 27.43
CA GLU A 333 13.39 -9.44 28.48
C GLU A 333 13.94 -8.08 28.04
N ILE A 334 14.44 -7.96 26.80
CA ILE A 334 14.89 -6.68 26.25
C ILE A 334 13.72 -5.69 26.12
N VAL A 335 12.57 -6.15 25.61
CA VAL A 335 11.37 -5.30 25.47
C VAL A 335 10.91 -4.78 26.83
N SER A 336 10.83 -5.65 27.84
CA SER A 336 10.49 -5.24 29.20
C SER A 336 11.52 -4.29 29.81
N SER A 337 12.81 -4.55 29.60
CA SER A 337 13.88 -3.69 30.10
C SER A 337 13.80 -2.27 29.54
N ILE A 338 13.41 -2.12 28.27
CA ILE A 338 13.19 -0.81 27.65
C ILE A 338 12.01 -0.07 28.30
N LEU A 339 10.91 -0.78 28.59
CA LEU A 339 9.76 -0.19 29.30
C LEU A 339 10.15 0.29 30.70
N ASN A 340 10.82 -0.58 31.48
CA ASN A 340 11.28 -0.25 32.83
C ASN A 340 12.31 0.88 32.85
N LEU A 341 13.17 0.99 31.83
CA LEU A 341 14.12 2.11 31.69
C LEU A 341 13.40 3.47 31.57
N GLY A 342 12.22 3.49 30.97
CA GLY A 342 11.37 4.67 30.84
C GLY A 342 10.88 5.23 32.17
N GLU A 343 10.85 4.41 33.23
CA GLU A 343 10.35 4.80 34.55
C GLU A 343 11.46 5.34 35.48
N ILE A 344 12.72 5.37 35.03
CA ILE A 344 13.82 5.93 35.83
C ILE A 344 13.68 7.45 35.92
N VAL A 345 13.37 7.95 37.12
CA VAL A 345 13.29 9.38 37.41
C VAL A 345 14.64 9.90 37.91
N PHE A 346 15.28 10.76 37.11
CA PHE A 346 16.50 11.47 37.53
C PHE A 346 16.15 12.62 38.47
N LYS A 347 16.87 12.71 39.59
CA LYS A 347 16.81 13.86 40.50
C LYS A 347 18.12 14.64 40.37
N ALA A 348 18.00 15.96 40.19
CA ALA A 348 19.13 16.88 40.07
C ALA A 348 19.81 17.14 41.42
#